data_AF-A0A0J9ED72-F1
#
_entry.id   AF-A0A0J9ED72-F1
#
_cell.length_a   1.000
_cell.length_b   1.000
_cell.length_c   1.000
_cell.angle_alpha   90.00
_cell.angle_beta   90.00
_cell.angle_gamma   90.00
#
_symmetry.space_group_name_H-M   'P 1'
#
loop_
_entity.id
_entity.type
_entity.pdbx_description
1 polymer ?
#
loop_
_entity_poly.entity_id
_entity_poly.type
_entity_poly.pdbx_seq_one_letter_code
_entity_poly.pdbx_strand_id
1 'polypeptide(L)'
;MMDDRQTLQAALFYEFSLEDHVPQDHLLRSIDRFVDLAPIRVHLASFYSAIGRPSIDPELMIRMLLVGYCFGIRSERRLCQE
;
A
#
# COMPACT_ATOMS: atom_id res chain seq x y z
N MET A 1 -6.75 -9.42 -32.16
CA MET A 1 -6.07 -10.74 -32.13
C MET A 1 -4.66 -10.61 -31.52
N MET A 2 -4.53 -9.90 -30.39
CA MET A 2 -3.26 -9.75 -29.64
C MET A 2 -3.48 -9.89 -28.13
N ASP A 3 -4.69 -9.60 -27.65
CA ASP A 3 -5.12 -9.70 -26.26
C ASP A 3 -5.02 -11.14 -25.69
N ASP A 4 -5.59 -12.13 -26.39
CA ASP A 4 -5.59 -13.55 -25.94
C ASP A 4 -4.20 -14.14 -25.68
N ARG A 5 -3.15 -13.61 -26.33
CA ARG A 5 -1.79 -14.14 -26.24
C ARG A 5 -1.09 -13.70 -24.96
N GLN A 6 -1.42 -12.52 -24.43
CA GLN A 6 -0.88 -12.01 -23.17
C GLN A 6 -1.55 -12.68 -21.97
N THR A 7 -2.88 -12.83 -22.01
CA THR A 7 -3.68 -13.49 -20.96
C THR A 7 -3.29 -14.95 -20.73
N LEU A 8 -2.90 -15.66 -21.79
CA LEU A 8 -2.41 -17.05 -21.68
C LEU A 8 -1.00 -17.17 -21.08
N GLN A 9 -0.13 -16.16 -21.26
CA GLN A 9 1.21 -16.13 -20.67
C GLN A 9 1.17 -15.83 -19.17
N ALA A 10 0.23 -14.97 -18.76
CA ALA A 10 -0.02 -14.62 -17.36
C ALA A 10 -0.31 -15.83 -16.49
N ALA A 11 -1.18 -16.74 -16.96
CA ALA A 11 -1.61 -17.92 -16.23
C ALA A 11 -0.50 -18.97 -15.98
N LEU A 12 0.64 -18.88 -16.68
CA LEU A 12 1.79 -19.76 -16.48
C LEU A 12 2.71 -19.29 -15.33
N PHE A 13 2.53 -18.05 -14.87
CA PHE A 13 3.20 -17.47 -13.72
C PHE A 13 2.14 -17.12 -12.67
N TYR A 14 2.51 -17.00 -11.38
CA TYR A 14 1.58 -16.49 -10.38
C TYR A 14 1.47 -14.96 -10.59
N GLU A 15 0.70 -14.55 -11.60
CA GLU A 15 0.52 -13.13 -11.90
C GLU A 15 -0.49 -12.52 -10.93
N PHE A 16 0.01 -11.64 -10.09
CA PHE A 16 -0.80 -10.81 -9.20
C PHE A 16 -0.70 -9.37 -9.70
N SER A 17 -1.83 -8.84 -10.19
CA SER A 17 -1.96 -7.46 -10.61
C SER A 17 -2.87 -6.73 -9.64
N LEU A 18 -2.35 -5.66 -9.01
CA LEU A 18 -3.16 -4.78 -8.18
C LEU A 18 -4.24 -4.06 -9.01
N GLU A 19 -4.00 -3.83 -10.30
CA GLU A 19 -4.96 -3.20 -11.19
C GLU A 19 -6.21 -4.07 -11.41
N ASP A 20 -6.05 -5.39 -11.36
CA ASP A 20 -7.16 -6.33 -11.52
C ASP A 20 -7.98 -6.51 -10.24
N HIS A 21 -7.46 -6.07 -9.09
CA HIS A 21 -8.07 -6.30 -7.78
C HIS A 21 -8.53 -5.04 -7.06
N VAL A 22 -8.02 -3.87 -7.47
CA VAL A 22 -8.42 -2.58 -6.91
C VAL A 22 -9.09 -1.75 -8.01
N PRO A 23 -10.44 -1.65 -8.03
CA PRO A 23 -11.19 -0.89 -9.02
C PRO A 23 -10.67 0.54 -9.21
N GLN A 24 -10.81 1.09 -10.42
CA GLN A 24 -10.31 2.44 -10.72
C GLN A 24 -11.02 3.53 -9.90
N ASP A 25 -12.28 3.30 -9.54
CA ASP A 25 -13.11 4.18 -8.70
C ASP A 25 -12.95 3.91 -7.19
N HIS A 26 -12.02 3.03 -6.80
CA HIS A 26 -11.81 2.67 -5.41
C HIS A 26 -11.32 3.86 -4.56
N LEU A 27 -11.90 4.03 -3.37
CA LEU A 27 -11.60 5.14 -2.46
C LEU A 27 -10.09 5.29 -2.19
N LEU A 28 -9.37 4.19 -1.97
CA LEU A 28 -7.93 4.25 -1.69
C LEU A 28 -7.10 4.82 -2.85
N ARG A 29 -7.51 4.62 -4.11
CA ARG A 29 -6.84 5.27 -5.26
C ARG A 29 -7.04 6.77 -5.25
N SER A 30 -8.22 7.23 -4.82
CA SER A 30 -8.49 8.66 -4.63
C SER A 30 -7.65 9.23 -3.50
N ILE A 31 -7.54 8.52 -2.36
CA ILE A 31 -6.71 8.94 -1.23
C ILE A 31 -5.24 9.02 -1.65
N ASP A 32 -4.69 7.97 -2.28
CA ASP A 32 -3.29 7.93 -2.71
C ASP A 32 -2.93 9.08 -3.67
N ARG A 33 -3.87 9.49 -4.54
CA ARG A 33 -3.68 10.65 -5.43
C ARG A 33 -3.48 11.97 -4.69
N PHE A 34 -4.14 12.16 -3.54
CA PHE A 34 -4.17 13.44 -2.82
C PHE A 34 -3.27 13.45 -1.58
N VAL A 35 -2.85 12.29 -1.08
CA VAL A 35 -2.05 12.16 0.13
C VAL A 35 -0.60 11.84 -0.24
N ASP A 36 0.16 12.91 -0.49
CA ASP A 36 1.62 12.81 -0.66
C ASP A 36 2.32 12.75 0.71
N LEU A 37 2.97 11.61 0.97
CA LEU A 37 3.72 11.35 2.20
C LEU A 37 5.23 11.31 1.98
N ALA A 38 5.71 11.47 0.74
CA ALA A 38 7.14 11.38 0.41
C ALA A 38 8.06 12.27 1.27
N PRO A 39 7.66 13.51 1.66
CA PRO A 39 8.53 14.37 2.48
C PRO A 39 8.71 13.88 3.92
N ILE A 40 7.79 13.09 4.45
CA ILE A 40 7.74 12.74 5.88
C ILE A 40 9.01 12.02 6.32
N ARG A 41 9.48 11.05 5.51
CA ARG A 41 10.66 10.27 5.85
C ARG A 41 11.90 11.14 6.01
N VAL A 42 12.05 12.16 5.16
CA VAL A 42 13.17 13.10 5.23
C VAL A 42 13.09 13.94 6.50
N HIS A 43 11.91 14.46 6.83
CA HIS A 43 11.72 15.26 8.05
C HIS A 43 11.93 14.46 9.33
N LEU A 44 11.66 13.16 9.31
CA LEU A 44 11.79 12.30 10.47
C LEU A 44 13.12 11.54 10.54
N ALA A 45 13.99 11.67 9.53
CA ALA A 45 15.21 10.89 9.40
C ALA A 45 16.12 10.96 10.63
N SER A 46 16.24 12.14 11.26
CA SER A 46 17.09 12.35 12.44
C SER A 46 16.60 11.63 13.70
N PHE A 47 15.36 11.16 13.72
CA PHE A 47 14.80 10.46 14.88
C PHE A 47 14.96 8.93 14.80
N TYR A 48 15.40 8.41 13.65
CA TYR A 48 15.64 6.98 13.49
C TYR A 48 17.00 6.57 14.04
N SER A 49 17.02 5.45 14.77
CA SER A 49 18.27 4.85 15.21
C SER A 49 19.03 4.26 14.03
N ALA A 50 20.34 4.52 13.96
CA ALA A 50 21.24 3.86 13.01
C ALA A 50 21.63 2.43 13.43
N ILE A 51 21.27 2.02 14.66
CA ILE A 51 21.60 0.72 15.25
C ILE A 51 20.35 0.00 15.74
N GLY A 52 20.34 -1.33 15.62
CA GLY A 52 19.22 -2.17 16.00
C GLY A 52 18.29 -2.50 14.82
N ARG A 53 17.06 -2.92 15.13
CA ARG A 53 16.07 -3.27 14.09
C ARG A 53 15.60 -2.00 13.38
N PRO A 54 15.63 -1.94 12.04
CA PRO A 54 15.05 -0.84 11.30
C PRO A 54 13.59 -0.64 11.69
N SER A 55 13.24 0.59 12.05
CA SER A 55 11.87 0.99 12.31
C SER A 55 11.05 0.98 11.02
N ILE A 56 9.72 0.85 11.16
CA ILE A 56 8.80 0.96 10.02
C ILE A 56 8.82 2.39 9.46
N ASP A 57 8.76 2.48 8.13
CA ASP A 57 8.67 3.77 7.46
C ASP A 57 7.39 4.51 7.87
N PRO A 58 7.49 5.82 8.14
CA PRO A 58 6.39 6.57 8.74
C PRO A 58 5.20 6.69 7.77
N GLU A 59 5.48 6.76 6.48
CA GLU A 59 4.48 6.76 5.42
C GLU A 59 3.64 5.47 5.40
N LEU A 60 4.25 4.32 5.66
CA LEU A 60 3.53 3.04 5.71
C LEU A 60 2.56 3.03 6.90
N MET A 61 3.03 3.45 8.07
CA MET A 61 2.19 3.55 9.26
C MET A 61 0.97 4.46 9.02
N ILE A 62 1.19 5.64 8.44
CA ILE A 62 0.10 6.58 8.14
C ILE A 62 -0.88 5.98 7.12
N ARG A 63 -0.39 5.35 6.03
CA ARG A 63 -1.24 4.68 5.03
C ARG A 63 -2.08 3.56 5.66
N MET A 64 -1.49 2.75 6.52
CA MET A 64 -2.20 1.71 7.26
C MET A 64 -3.32 2.31 8.12
N LEU A 65 -3.01 3.33 8.92
CA LEU A 65 -4.02 3.99 9.75
C LEU A 65 -5.17 4.60 8.92
N LEU A 66 -4.86 5.21 7.76
CA LEU A 66 -5.87 5.72 6.84
C LEU A 66 -6.80 4.61 6.34
N VAL A 67 -6.25 3.46 5.95
CA VAL A 67 -7.05 2.27 5.58
C VAL A 67 -7.94 1.87 6.75
N GLY A 68 -7.37 1.73 7.95
CA GLY A 68 -8.13 1.36 9.14
C GLY A 68 -9.28 2.32 9.44
N TYR A 69 -9.06 3.63 9.34
CA TYR A 69 -10.11 4.62 9.54
C TYR A 69 -11.18 4.61 8.44
N CYS A 70 -10.79 4.43 7.17
CA CYS A 70 -11.74 4.40 6.05
C CYS A 70 -12.65 3.17 6.10
N PHE A 71 -12.14 2.02 6.56
CA PHE A 71 -12.90 0.77 6.63
C PHE A 71 -13.42 0.44 8.04
N GLY A 72 -13.28 1.36 9.00
CA GLY A 72 -13.76 1.17 10.37
C GLY A 72 -12.99 0.11 11.18
N ILE A 73 -11.79 -0.27 10.74
CA ILE A 73 -10.88 -1.18 11.46
C ILE A 73 -10.13 -0.38 12.52
N ARG A 74 -10.55 -0.51 13.78
CA ARG A 74 -9.93 0.19 14.92
C ARG A 74 -8.74 -0.55 15.54
N SER A 75 -8.55 -1.82 15.19
CA SER A 75 -7.47 -2.65 15.74
C SER A 75 -6.33 -2.75 14.74
N GLU A 76 -5.17 -2.22 15.10
CA GLU A 76 -3.94 -2.37 14.31
C GLU A 76 -3.58 -3.84 14.09
N ARG A 77 -3.81 -4.70 15.09
CA ARG A 77 -3.61 -6.15 14.93
C ARG A 77 -4.51 -6.74 13.84
N ARG A 78 -5.78 -6.35 13.79
CA ARG A 78 -6.68 -6.81 12.72
C ARG A 78 -6.28 -6.22 11.37
N LEU A 79 -5.86 -4.97 11.34
CA LEU A 79 -5.39 -4.31 10.13
C LEU A 79 -4.18 -5.02 9.49
N CYS A 80 -3.33 -5.68 10.28
CA CYS A 80 -2.23 -6.50 9.77
C CYS A 80 -2.66 -7.93 9.36
N GLN A 81 -3.92 -8.32 9.60
CA GLN A 81 -4.45 -9.67 9.31
C GLN A 81 -5.39 -9.69 8.11
N GLU A 82 -6.01 -8.55 7.78
CA GLU A 82 -6.84 -8.33 6.59
C GLU A 82 -5.93 -8.00 5.39
#